data_AF-A0A521LND0-F1
#
_entry.id   AF-A0A521LND0-F1
#
_cell.length_a   1.000
_cell.length_b   1.000
_cell.length_c   1.000
_cell.angle_alpha   90.00
_cell.angle_beta   90.00
_cell.angle_gamma   90.00
#
_symmetry.space_group_name_H-M   'P 1'
#
loop_
_entity.id
_entity.type
_entity.pdbx_description
1 polymer ?
#
loop_
_entity_poly.entity_id
_entity_poly.type
_entity_poly.pdbx_seq_one_letter_code
_entity_poly.pdbx_strand_id
1 'polypeptide(L)' 'MGKVAMAIDSKLRTAFAPSRLAIEDESSRHHGHAGWREGGETHFKVEI' A
#
# COMPACT_ATOMS: atom_id res chain seq x y z
N MET A 1 -0.82 -4.86 -9.31
CA MET A 1 -0.53 -4.57 -7.89
C MET A 1 0.89 -5.04 -7.61
N GLY A 2 1.72 -4.23 -6.95
CA GLY A 2 3.07 -4.64 -6.55
C GLY A 2 3.08 -5.70 -5.44
N LYS A 3 4.25 -6.26 -5.13
CA LYS A 3 4.39 -7.37 -4.18
C LYS A 3 3.99 -6.96 -2.76
N VAL A 4 4.35 -5.75 -2.34
CA VAL A 4 4.01 -5.23 -1.01
C VAL A 4 2.52 -4.96 -0.92
N ALA A 5 1.93 -4.33 -1.93
CA ALA A 5 0.49 -4.06 -1.97
C ALA A 5 -0.36 -5.35 -1.90
N MET A 6 0.07 -6.44 -2.56
CA MET A 6 -0.57 -7.76 -2.43
C MET A 6 -0.46 -8.32 -1.01
N ALA A 7 0.69 -8.15 -0.35
CA ALA A 7 0.88 -8.60 1.02
C ALA A 7 -0.01 -7.82 2.00
N ILE A 8 -0.21 -6.51 1.78
CA ILE A 8 -1.13 -5.69 2.56
C ILE A 8 -2.57 -6.18 2.36
N ASP A 9 -3.01 -6.34 1.11
CA ASP A 9 -4.37 -6.83 0.79
C ASP A 9 -4.67 -8.17 1.47
N SER A 10 -3.78 -9.17 1.29
CA SER A 10 -3.96 -10.49 1.88
C SER A 10 -4.04 -10.44 3.41
N LYS A 11 -3.12 -9.74 4.08
CA LYS A 11 -3.11 -9.65 5.55
C LYS A 11 -4.37 -8.98 6.08
N LEU A 12 -4.80 -7.87 5.48
CA LEU A 12 -5.96 -7.12 5.94
C LEU A 12 -7.26 -7.89 5.69
N ARG A 13 -7.41 -8.55 4.53
CA ARG A 13 -8.59 -9.39 4.26
C ARG A 13 -8.67 -10.58 5.21
N THR A 14 -7.55 -11.25 5.47
CA THR A 14 -7.52 -12.38 6.39
C THR A 14 -7.82 -11.96 7.83
N ALA A 15 -7.26 -10.84 8.29
CA ALA A 15 -7.42 -10.40 9.67
C ALA A 15 -8.81 -9.80 9.97
N PHE A 16 -9.42 -9.11 9.00
CA PHE A 16 -10.58 -8.26 9.28
C PHE A 16 -11.83 -8.60 8.46
N ALA A 17 -11.73 -9.45 7.43
CA ALA A 17 -12.83 -9.78 6.52
C ALA A 17 -13.68 -8.54 6.11
N PRO A 18 -13.05 -7.44 5.65
CA PRO A 18 -13.75 -6.18 5.46
C PRO A 18 -14.69 -6.23 4.26
N SER A 19 -15.80 -5.50 4.34
CA SER A 19 -16.75 -5.35 3.23
C SER A 19 -16.16 -4.52 2.07
N ARG A 20 -15.22 -3.61 2.36
CA ARG A 20 -14.44 -2.85 1.38
C ARG A 20 -12.99 -2.75 1.83
N LEU A 21 -12.07 -2.85 0.87
CA LEU A 21 -10.65 -2.57 1.09
C LEU A 21 -10.10 -1.89 -0.16
N ALA A 22 -9.52 -0.70 0.01
CA ALA A 22 -8.81 0.03 -1.03
C ALA A 22 -7.38 0.32 -0.57
N ILE A 23 -6.42 0.01 -1.45
CA ILE A 23 -4.99 0.20 -1.22
C ILE A 23 -4.45 0.96 -2.42
N GLU A 24 -3.95 2.17 -2.20
CA GLU A 24 -3.35 3.03 -3.21
C GLU A 24 -1.89 3.27 -2.88
N ASP A 25 -0.99 3.03 -3.84
CA ASP A 25 0.43 3.35 -3.69
C ASP A 25 0.64 4.84 -4.01
N GLU A 26 0.97 5.62 -2.99
CA GLU A 26 1.22 7.06 -3.09
C GLU A 26 2.72 7.39 -3.12
N SER A 27 3.59 6.40 -3.34
CA SER A 27 5.05 6.58 -3.31
C SER A 27 5.55 7.72 -4.20
N SER A 28 4.97 7.89 -5.39
CA SER A 28 5.36 8.97 -6.32
C SER A 28 5.13 10.37 -5.73
N ARG A 29 4.14 10.53 -4.84
CA ARG A 29 3.82 11.82 -4.18
C ARG A 29 4.86 12.20 -3.14
N HIS A 30 5.70 11.25 -2.72
CA HIS A 30 6.75 11.43 -1.73
C HIS A 30 8.15 11.44 -2.34
N HIS A 31 8.25 11.66 -3.66
CA HIS A 31 9.54 11.82 -4.33
C HIS A 31 10.40 12.90 -3.64
N GLY A 32 11.62 12.55 -3.25
CA GLY A 32 12.56 13.44 -2.56
C GLY A 32 12.50 13.42 -1.02
N HIS A 33 11.58 12.69 -0.40
CA HIS A 33 11.55 12.49 1.06
C HIS A 33 12.47 11.34 1.49
N ALA A 34 12.97 11.41 2.73
CA ALA A 34 13.75 10.33 3.33
C ALA A 34 12.92 9.03 3.35
N GLY A 35 13.42 7.98 2.68
CA GLY A 35 12.73 6.69 2.55
C GLY A 35 12.00 6.48 1.22
N TRP A 36 11.91 7.50 0.35
CA TRP A 36 11.49 7.29 -1.04
C TRP A 36 12.57 6.53 -1.81
N ARG A 37 12.13 5.64 -2.72
CA ARG A 37 13.00 4.97 -3.69
C ARG A 37 12.27 4.75 -5.01
N GLU A 38 13.06 4.62 -6.06
CA GLU A 38 12.58 4.23 -7.37
C GLU A 38 11.96 2.82 -7.30
N GLY A 39 10.85 2.62 -8.03
CA GLY A 39 10.08 1.37 -8.00
C GLY A 39 8.84 1.36 -7.10
N GLY A 40 8.61 2.41 -6.31
CA GLY A 40 7.39 2.57 -5.50
C GLY A 40 7.36 1.69 -4.26
N GLU A 41 6.15 1.36 -3.80
CA GLU A 41 5.88 0.53 -2.63
C GLU A 41 6.55 0.99 -1.32
N THR A 42 6.66 2.31 -1.15
CA THR A 42 7.20 2.96 0.06
C THR A 42 6.13 3.63 0.91
N HIS A 43 5.05 4.12 0.30
CA HIS A 43 3.96 4.80 0.98
C HIS A 43 2.63 4.34 0.40
N PHE A 44 1.70 3.99 1.29
CA PHE A 44 0.37 3.52 0.90
C PHE A 44 -0.71 4.29 1.64
N LYS A 45 -1.75 4.69 0.92
CA LYS A 45 -3.02 5.07 1.48
C LYS A 45 -3.92 3.83 1.54
N VAL A 46 -4.43 3.53 2.72
CA VAL A 46 -5.29 2.35 2.95
C VAL A 46 -6.61 2.80 3.54
N GLU A 47 -7.70 2.39 2.91
CA GLU A 47 -9.07 2.58 3.40
C GLU A 47 -9.73 1.21 3.59
N ILE A 48 -10.23 0.94 4.79
CA ILE A 48 -10.86 -0.32 5.20
C ILE A 48 -12.14 -0.06 5.98
#